data_AF-A0A7R9LG29-F1
#
_entry.id   AF-A0A7R9LG29-F1
#
_cell.length_a   1.000
_cell.length_b   1.000
_cell.length_c   1.000
_cell.angle_alpha   90.00
_cell.angle_beta   90.00
_cell.angle_gamma   90.00
#
_symmetry.space_group_name_H-M   'P 1'
#
loop_
_entity.id
_entity.type
_entity.pdbx_description
1 polymer ?
#
loop_
_entity_poly.entity_id
_entity_poly.type
_entity_poly.pdbx_seq_one_letter_code
_entity_poly.pdbx_strand_id
1 'polypeptide(L)'
;LCIPVKAGEIGEIVGKIQESDPARAYPGYHNVEATKKKVVKDVLSKGDSAFLSGDLMEMDELGFLYFRDRTGDTFRWKGENVSTTEIEAIIQKVIRLNDCVVFGVAIENSEGKAGMAVLTRPTEGTLDMKQLYARLKDEIPSYAIPLFVRLVDKIELTGSYKLQKHSLEKEAFNPNVVKDELYFLDKKSDSYVTITPQLYQQIQSGNKSLKMVMVDKIELTGSYKLQKHSLEKEAFNPNVVKDELYFLDKKSDSYVTITPQLYQQIQSGNVLL
;
A
#
# COMPACT_ATOMS: atom_id res chain seq x y z
N LEU A 1 -4.76 27.10 -4.11
CA LEU A 1 -5.39 26.99 -2.79
C LEU A 1 -5.68 25.53 -2.55
N CYS A 2 -5.27 25.03 -1.40
CA CYS A 2 -5.64 23.69 -0.93
C CYS A 2 -7.15 23.63 -0.67
N ILE A 3 -7.72 22.44 -0.72
CA ILE A 3 -9.15 22.23 -0.45
C ILE A 3 -9.30 21.94 1.04
N PRO A 4 -10.05 22.75 1.80
CA PRO A 4 -10.35 22.45 3.19
C PRO A 4 -11.27 21.23 3.27
N VAL A 5 -10.99 20.33 4.22
CA VAL A 5 -11.81 19.14 4.49
C VAL A 5 -13.04 19.52 5.31
N LYS A 6 -14.14 18.78 5.11
CA LYS A 6 -15.35 18.89 5.94
C LYS A 6 -15.23 18.03 7.19
N ALA A 7 -16.14 18.22 8.14
CA ALA A 7 -16.27 17.29 9.27
C ALA A 7 -16.51 15.86 8.76
N GLY A 8 -15.83 14.88 9.37
CA GLY A 8 -15.83 13.47 8.97
C GLY A 8 -14.92 13.13 7.79
N GLU A 9 -14.30 14.11 7.13
CA GLU A 9 -13.32 13.87 6.06
C GLU A 9 -11.89 13.88 6.61
N ILE A 10 -11.04 13.02 6.04
CA ILE A 10 -9.62 12.92 6.41
C ILE A 10 -8.82 13.98 5.64
N GLY A 11 -7.99 14.75 6.35
CA GLY A 11 -7.07 15.72 5.79
C GLY A 11 -5.73 15.75 6.52
N GLU A 12 -4.69 16.30 5.88
CA GLU A 12 -3.41 16.55 6.55
C GLU A 12 -3.51 17.82 7.41
N ILE A 13 -3.10 17.72 8.69
CA ILE A 13 -2.96 18.92 9.53
C ILE A 13 -1.71 19.69 9.11
N VAL A 14 -1.85 20.99 8.86
CA VAL A 14 -0.73 21.85 8.43
C VAL A 14 -0.56 23.03 9.37
N GLY A 15 0.69 23.39 9.64
CA GLY A 15 1.03 24.55 10.47
C GLY A 15 1.24 25.78 9.61
N LYS A 16 0.37 26.78 9.68
CA LYS A 16 0.55 28.02 8.92
C LYS A 16 1.87 28.70 9.34
N ILE A 17 2.73 28.99 8.36
CA ILE A 17 4.01 29.67 8.57
C ILE A 17 3.76 31.17 8.56
N GLN A 18 4.27 31.85 9.59
CA GLN A 18 4.16 33.30 9.71
C GLN A 18 5.47 33.86 10.27
N GLU A 19 6.30 34.42 9.39
CA GLU A 19 7.63 34.95 9.74
C GLU A 19 7.60 36.06 10.81
N SER A 20 6.50 36.81 10.90
CA SER A 20 6.33 37.87 11.90
C SER A 20 6.04 37.36 13.31
N ASP A 21 5.66 36.09 13.45
CA ASP A 21 5.31 35.46 14.74
C ASP A 21 6.38 34.40 15.07
N PRO A 22 7.26 34.62 16.06
CA PRO A 22 8.29 33.66 16.42
C PRO A 22 7.78 32.25 16.74
N ALA A 23 6.53 32.10 17.20
CA ALA A 23 5.94 30.80 17.48
C ALA A 23 5.49 30.03 16.22
N ARG A 24 5.34 30.74 15.09
CA ARG A 24 4.88 30.21 13.80
C ARG A 24 5.88 30.42 12.67
N ALA A 25 6.99 31.08 12.95
CA ALA A 25 8.12 31.19 12.04
C ALA A 25 8.72 29.80 11.83
N TYR A 26 9.09 29.50 10.59
CA TYR A 26 9.74 28.23 10.25
C TYR A 26 11.05 28.52 9.53
N PRO A 27 12.18 28.61 10.26
CA PRO A 27 13.48 28.94 9.66
C PRO A 27 14.00 27.86 8.71
N GLY A 28 13.32 26.70 8.66
CA GLY A 28 13.69 25.56 7.83
C GLY A 28 14.67 24.61 8.52
N TYR A 29 14.99 23.53 7.81
CA TYR A 29 16.08 22.63 8.15
C TYR A 29 17.41 23.16 7.60
N HIS A 30 18.51 22.63 8.16
CA HIS A 30 19.85 22.87 7.63
C HIS A 30 19.98 22.46 6.15
N ASN A 31 19.27 21.40 5.73
CA ASN A 31 19.15 21.02 4.33
C ASN A 31 18.00 21.80 3.65
N VAL A 32 18.36 22.69 2.73
CA VAL A 32 17.42 23.54 1.98
C VAL A 32 16.42 22.73 1.15
N GLU A 33 16.83 21.60 0.58
CA GLU A 33 15.90 20.73 -0.18
C GLU A 33 14.87 20.07 0.74
N ALA A 34 15.28 19.67 1.95
CA ALA A 34 14.37 19.12 2.96
C ALA A 34 13.35 20.19 3.40
N THR A 35 13.78 21.44 3.56
CA THR A 35 12.88 22.58 3.85
C THR A 35 11.86 22.76 2.75
N LYS A 36 12.29 22.79 1.48
CA LYS A 36 11.37 22.94 0.33
C LYS A 36 10.33 21.84 0.26
N LYS A 37 10.67 20.60 0.62
CA LYS A 37 9.73 19.47 0.66
C LYS A 37 8.67 19.59 1.77
N LYS A 38 8.95 20.34 2.84
CA LYS A 38 8.04 20.49 3.98
C LYS A 38 7.23 21.78 3.97
N VAL A 39 7.49 22.68 3.03
CA VAL A 39 6.75 23.93 2.88
C VAL A 39 5.87 23.87 1.63
N VAL A 40 4.57 24.04 1.83
CA VAL A 40 3.60 24.24 0.75
C VAL A 40 3.16 25.70 0.73
N LYS A 41 2.91 26.25 -0.47
CA LYS A 41 2.46 27.63 -0.69
C LYS A 41 1.01 27.66 -1.16
N ASP A 42 0.38 28.83 -1.02
CA ASP A 42 -0.98 29.07 -1.50
C ASP A 42 -1.97 28.03 -0.93
N VAL A 43 -1.98 27.88 0.39
CA VAL A 43 -2.73 26.88 1.14
C VAL A 43 -4.15 27.37 1.39
N LEU A 44 -4.34 28.39 2.23
CA LEU A 44 -5.66 28.96 2.54
C LEU A 44 -5.94 30.20 1.68
N SER A 45 -4.90 30.94 1.33
CA SER A 45 -4.94 32.19 0.58
C SER A 45 -3.71 32.33 -0.30
N LYS A 46 -3.80 33.09 -1.40
CA LYS A 46 -2.64 33.31 -2.27
C LYS A 46 -1.55 34.07 -1.51
N GLY A 47 -0.32 33.58 -1.59
CA GLY A 47 0.85 34.14 -0.94
C GLY A 47 1.14 33.59 0.46
N ASP A 48 0.24 32.80 1.06
CA ASP A 48 0.54 32.14 2.34
C ASP A 48 1.39 30.88 2.16
N SER A 49 1.89 30.36 3.28
CA SER A 49 2.69 29.14 3.33
C SER A 49 2.35 28.34 4.57
N ALA A 50 2.45 27.03 4.49
CA ALA A 50 2.28 26.14 5.63
C ALA A 50 3.34 25.03 5.67
N PHE A 51 3.66 24.61 6.87
CA PHE A 51 4.48 23.45 7.17
C PHE A 51 3.61 22.17 7.12
N LEU A 52 4.07 21.19 6.34
CA LEU A 52 3.46 19.87 6.21
C LEU A 52 3.86 18.97 7.40
N SER A 53 2.94 18.76 8.34
CA SER A 53 3.19 17.90 9.51
C SER A 53 3.42 16.45 9.11
N GLY A 54 2.75 15.99 8.04
CA GLY A 54 2.61 14.60 7.67
C GLY A 54 1.60 13.82 8.51
N ASP A 55 0.80 14.44 9.37
CA ASP A 55 -0.20 13.73 10.18
C ASP A 55 -1.59 13.90 9.56
N LEU A 56 -2.24 12.78 9.25
CA LEU A 56 -3.61 12.73 8.73
C LEU A 56 -4.58 12.67 9.90
N MET A 57 -5.51 13.62 9.93
CA MET A 57 -6.52 13.75 10.97
C MET A 57 -7.92 13.83 10.36
N GLU A 58 -8.89 13.42 11.15
CA GLU A 58 -10.32 13.63 10.90
C GLU A 58 -10.87 14.54 11.99
N MET A 59 -11.72 15.49 11.63
CA MET A 59 -12.40 16.36 12.58
C MET A 59 -13.88 16.00 12.63
N ASP A 60 -14.47 15.80 13.80
CA ASP A 60 -15.92 15.62 13.90
C ASP A 60 -16.68 16.96 13.88
N GLU A 61 -18.02 16.90 13.90
CA GLU A 61 -18.89 18.08 13.89
C GLU A 61 -18.73 18.98 15.13
N LEU A 62 -18.19 18.44 16.23
CA LEU A 62 -17.94 19.16 17.48
C LEU A 62 -16.53 19.76 17.52
N GLY A 63 -15.71 19.52 16.51
CA GLY A 63 -14.34 20.03 16.39
C GLY A 63 -13.29 19.18 17.10
N PHE A 64 -13.62 17.96 17.55
CA PHE A 64 -12.60 17.05 18.06
C PHE A 64 -11.79 16.47 16.90
N LEU A 65 -10.47 16.40 17.09
CA LEU A 65 -9.53 15.87 16.12
C LEU A 65 -9.13 14.45 16.48
N TYR A 66 -9.24 13.54 15.52
CA TYR A 66 -8.85 12.14 15.63
C TYR A 66 -7.67 11.88 14.71
N PHE A 67 -6.58 11.38 15.28
CA PHE A 67 -5.45 10.90 14.50
C PHE A 67 -5.87 9.68 13.69
N ARG A 68 -5.63 9.71 12.38
CA ARG A 68 -5.97 8.61 11.47
C ARG A 68 -4.72 7.89 10.98
N ASP A 69 -3.71 8.64 10.56
CA ASP A 69 -2.49 8.06 10.02
C ASP A 69 -1.36 9.09 9.97
N ARG A 70 -0.16 8.64 9.56
CA ARG A 70 0.95 9.51 9.21
C ARG A 70 1.41 9.25 7.77
N THR A 71 1.48 10.30 6.98
CA THR A 71 2.02 10.31 5.63
C THR A 71 3.47 9.80 5.65
N GLY A 72 3.68 8.58 5.12
CA GLY A 72 4.98 7.90 5.06
C GLY A 72 5.15 6.73 6.02
N ASP A 73 4.20 6.49 6.94
CA ASP A 73 4.18 5.31 7.82
C ASP A 73 3.23 4.22 7.32
N THR A 74 2.52 4.47 6.22
CA THR A 74 1.75 3.48 5.47
C THR A 74 2.16 3.45 4.01
N PHE A 75 1.95 2.30 3.37
CA PHE A 75 2.00 2.17 1.92
C PHE A 75 0.82 1.34 1.42
N ARG A 76 0.38 1.61 0.19
CA ARG A 76 -0.72 0.87 -0.44
C ARG A 76 -0.15 -0.17 -1.40
N TRP A 77 -0.52 -1.44 -1.25
CA TRP A 77 -0.10 -2.53 -2.14
C TRP A 77 -1.33 -3.24 -2.70
N LYS A 78 -1.50 -3.19 -4.03
CA LYS A 78 -2.61 -3.88 -4.73
C LYS A 78 -3.99 -3.65 -4.12
N GLY A 79 -4.25 -2.41 -3.70
CA GLY A 79 -5.53 -1.99 -3.12
C GLY A 79 -5.57 -1.98 -1.59
N GLU A 80 -4.64 -2.67 -0.92
CA GLU A 80 -4.61 -2.80 0.54
C GLU A 80 -3.67 -1.77 1.17
N ASN A 81 -4.06 -1.22 2.32
CA ASN A 81 -3.18 -0.35 3.13
C ASN A 81 -2.36 -1.20 4.09
N VAL A 82 -1.06 -0.92 4.17
CA VAL A 82 -0.12 -1.63 5.04
C VAL A 82 0.58 -0.62 5.95
N SER A 83 0.48 -0.83 7.26
CA SER A 83 1.20 -0.04 8.27
C SER A 83 2.65 -0.51 8.40
N THR A 84 3.62 0.39 8.19
CA THR A 84 5.03 0.02 8.34
C THR A 84 5.35 -0.30 9.79
N THR A 85 4.79 0.44 10.75
CA THR A 85 5.07 0.26 12.17
C THR A 85 4.52 -1.05 12.73
N GLU A 86 3.32 -1.46 12.29
CA GLU A 86 2.76 -2.76 12.68
C GLU A 86 3.63 -3.91 12.17
N ILE A 87 4.04 -3.84 10.91
CA ILE A 87 4.87 -4.87 10.27
C ILE A 87 6.27 -4.90 10.89
N GLU A 88 6.86 -3.74 11.19
CA GLU A 88 8.12 -3.65 11.95
C GLU A 88 8.03 -4.37 13.30
N ALA A 89 6.97 -4.09 14.08
CA ALA A 89 6.78 -4.69 15.40
C ALA A 89 6.62 -6.22 15.33
N ILE A 90 5.84 -6.73 14.38
CA ILE A 90 5.66 -8.18 14.19
C ILE A 90 6.97 -8.82 13.74
N ILE A 91 7.68 -8.22 12.78
CA ILE A 91 8.97 -8.74 12.30
C ILE A 91 9.98 -8.81 13.44
N GLN A 92 10.15 -7.73 14.22
CA GLN A 92 11.06 -7.69 15.37
C GLN A 92 10.77 -8.80 16.37
N LYS A 93 9.48 -9.08 16.66
CA LYS A 93 9.05 -10.21 17.49
C LYS A 93 9.45 -11.57 16.89
N VAL A 94 9.24 -11.75 15.59
CA VAL A 94 9.51 -13.02 14.88
C VAL A 94 11.00 -13.36 14.81
N ILE A 95 11.85 -12.36 14.55
CA ILE A 95 13.29 -12.54 14.35
C ILE A 95 14.11 -12.33 15.62
N ARG A 96 13.51 -11.76 16.67
CA ARG A 96 14.19 -11.36 17.92
C ARG A 96 15.40 -10.43 17.69
N LEU A 97 15.33 -9.62 16.64
CA LEU A 97 16.32 -8.59 16.33
C LEU A 97 15.76 -7.22 16.69
N ASN A 98 16.63 -6.34 17.16
CA ASN A 98 16.23 -5.04 17.69
C ASN A 98 15.92 -4.01 16.61
N ASP A 99 16.51 -4.12 15.41
CA ASP A 99 16.38 -3.12 14.37
C ASP A 99 15.73 -3.70 13.10
N CYS A 100 14.57 -3.17 12.77
CA CYS A 100 13.82 -3.44 11.54
C CYS A 100 13.24 -2.12 11.04
N VAL A 101 13.36 -1.87 9.73
CA VAL A 101 12.71 -0.73 9.06
C VAL A 101 11.90 -1.25 7.89
N VAL A 102 10.63 -0.86 7.80
CA VAL A 102 9.72 -1.26 6.72
C VAL A 102 9.27 -0.02 5.94
N PHE A 103 9.20 -0.16 4.62
CA PHE A 103 8.69 0.87 3.73
C PHE A 103 8.16 0.28 2.43
N GLY A 104 7.39 1.07 1.70
CA GLY A 104 6.90 0.69 0.38
C GLY A 104 7.91 1.07 -0.72
N VAL A 105 8.20 0.14 -1.62
CA VAL A 105 9.02 0.35 -2.83
C VAL A 105 8.17 0.22 -4.09
N ALA A 106 8.40 1.11 -5.06
CA ALA A 106 7.73 1.02 -6.36
C ALA A 106 8.30 -0.15 -7.17
N ILE A 107 7.42 -0.86 -7.87
CA ILE A 107 7.80 -1.81 -8.92
C ILE A 107 7.16 -1.31 -10.21
N GLU A 108 7.92 -1.30 -11.30
CA GLU A 108 7.39 -0.96 -12.60
C GLU A 108 6.15 -1.80 -12.96
N ASN A 109 5.15 -1.16 -13.56
CA ASN A 109 3.88 -1.77 -13.98
C ASN A 109 3.04 -2.42 -12.85
N SER A 110 3.29 -2.08 -11.58
CA SER A 110 2.49 -2.54 -10.44
C SER A 110 1.68 -1.39 -9.83
N GLU A 111 0.47 -1.70 -9.35
CA GLU A 111 -0.33 -0.72 -8.61
C GLU A 111 0.14 -0.61 -7.15
N GLY A 112 0.51 0.61 -6.76
CA GLY A 112 0.98 0.90 -5.41
C GLY A 112 2.46 0.58 -5.19
N LYS A 113 2.83 0.34 -3.94
CA LYS A 113 4.18 0.07 -3.48
C LYS A 113 4.23 -1.28 -2.77
N ALA A 114 5.19 -2.13 -3.14
CA ALA A 114 5.42 -3.40 -2.49
C ALA A 114 6.15 -3.21 -1.15
N GLY A 115 5.84 -4.04 -0.16
CA GLY A 115 6.55 -3.98 1.12
C GLY A 115 8.00 -4.41 1.01
N MET A 116 8.89 -3.62 1.60
CA MET A 116 10.31 -3.93 1.78
C MET A 116 10.67 -3.83 3.27
N ALA A 117 11.37 -4.84 3.78
CA ALA A 117 11.93 -4.84 5.12
C ALA A 117 13.46 -4.81 5.07
N VAL A 118 14.06 -3.92 5.85
CA VAL A 118 15.51 -3.87 6.10
C VAL A 118 15.74 -4.40 7.51
N LEU A 119 16.55 -5.45 7.63
CA LEU A 119 16.84 -6.13 8.89
C LEU A 119 18.34 -6.08 9.15
N THR A 120 18.72 -5.89 10.42
CA THR A 120 20.12 -6.09 10.82
C THR A 120 20.45 -7.58 10.80
N ARG A 121 21.65 -7.93 10.31
CA ARG A 121 22.14 -9.31 10.36
C ARG A 121 22.21 -9.80 11.81
N PRO A 122 21.82 -11.06 12.10
CA PRO A 122 22.03 -11.62 13.42
C PRO A 122 23.52 -11.64 13.76
N THR A 123 23.86 -11.34 15.02
CA THR A 123 25.25 -11.36 15.52
C THR A 123 25.84 -12.76 15.54
N GLU A 124 25.00 -13.79 15.64
CA GLU A 124 25.37 -15.20 15.58
C GLU A 124 24.44 -15.98 14.65
N GLY A 125 25.02 -16.86 13.84
CA GLY A 125 24.29 -17.70 12.89
C GLY A 125 23.89 -16.98 11.59
N THR A 126 23.02 -17.63 10.82
CA THR A 126 22.44 -17.08 9.59
C THR A 126 20.93 -17.00 9.74
N LEU A 127 20.32 -15.98 9.12
CA LEU A 127 18.87 -15.87 9.09
C LEU A 127 18.31 -16.84 8.04
N ASP A 128 17.62 -17.89 8.49
CA ASP A 128 16.93 -18.82 7.59
C ASP A 128 15.71 -18.13 6.96
N MET A 129 15.83 -17.83 5.68
CA MET A 129 14.82 -17.14 4.87
C MET A 129 13.52 -17.93 4.72
N LYS A 130 13.58 -19.26 4.72
CA LYS A 130 12.39 -20.11 4.64
C LYS A 130 11.66 -20.10 5.98
N GLN A 131 12.40 -20.23 7.07
CA GLN A 131 11.83 -20.15 8.43
C GLN A 131 11.28 -18.76 8.73
N LEU A 132 11.96 -17.69 8.28
CA LEU A 132 11.47 -16.32 8.39
C LEU A 132 10.09 -16.19 7.75
N TYR A 133 9.96 -16.56 6.47
CA TYR A 133 8.69 -16.46 5.77
C TYR A 133 7.59 -17.32 6.41
N ALA A 134 7.90 -18.54 6.83
CA ALA A 134 6.93 -19.40 7.52
C ALA A 134 6.35 -18.72 8.77
N ARG A 135 7.20 -18.12 9.61
CA ARG A 135 6.74 -17.39 10.81
C ARG A 135 5.98 -16.11 10.48
N LEU A 136 6.39 -15.37 9.45
CA LEU A 136 5.66 -14.16 9.02
C LEU A 136 4.28 -14.51 8.48
N LYS A 137 4.14 -15.65 7.79
CA LYS A 137 2.86 -16.13 7.25
C LYS A 137 1.83 -16.46 8.34
N ASP A 138 2.28 -16.82 9.54
CA ASP A 138 1.41 -17.12 10.68
C ASP A 138 0.92 -15.86 11.41
N GLU A 139 1.67 -14.76 11.35
CA GLU A 139 1.39 -13.53 12.12
C GLU A 139 0.92 -12.36 11.25
N ILE A 140 1.21 -12.37 9.93
CA ILE A 140 0.97 -11.24 9.02
C ILE A 140 0.02 -11.67 7.89
N PRO A 141 -1.01 -10.86 7.56
CA PRO A 141 -1.82 -11.07 6.38
C PRO A 141 -0.98 -11.15 5.10
N SER A 142 -1.33 -12.08 4.19
CA SER A 142 -0.51 -12.39 3.01
C SER A 142 -0.19 -11.21 2.07
N TYR A 143 -0.98 -10.13 2.10
CA TYR A 143 -0.75 -8.91 1.32
C TYR A 143 0.25 -7.95 1.98
N ALA A 144 0.41 -8.02 3.30
CA ALA A 144 1.28 -7.15 4.09
C ALA A 144 2.67 -7.75 4.35
N ILE A 145 2.86 -9.05 4.08
CA ILE A 145 4.18 -9.70 4.13
C ILE A 145 5.12 -8.97 3.15
N PRO A 146 6.29 -8.47 3.60
CA PRO A 146 7.24 -7.80 2.73
C PRO A 146 7.65 -8.69 1.56
N LEU A 147 7.55 -8.18 0.34
CA LEU A 147 8.02 -8.88 -0.85
C LEU A 147 9.54 -8.86 -0.96
N PHE A 148 10.18 -7.88 -0.35
CA PHE A 148 11.63 -7.71 -0.36
C PHE A 148 12.19 -7.69 1.07
N VAL A 149 13.34 -8.33 1.24
CA VAL A 149 14.12 -8.27 2.48
C VAL A 149 15.56 -7.87 2.13
N ARG A 150 16.12 -6.91 2.87
CA ARG A 150 17.53 -6.51 2.78
C ARG A 150 18.19 -6.74 4.13
N LEU A 151 19.33 -7.43 4.13
CA LEU A 151 20.14 -7.62 5.32
C LEU A 151 21.32 -6.65 5.35
N VAL A 152 21.44 -5.90 6.44
CA VAL A 152 22.52 -4.91 6.65
C VAL A 152 23.29 -5.23 7.93
N ASP A 153 24.55 -4.82 8.02
CA ASP A 153 25.34 -5.04 9.25
C ASP A 153 24.88 -4.15 10.41
N LYS A 154 24.38 -2.96 10.09
CA LYS A 154 23.82 -2.01 11.05
C LYS A 154 22.80 -1.12 10.36
N ILE A 155 21.76 -0.76 11.10
CA ILE A 155 20.86 0.32 10.71
C ILE A 155 21.38 1.58 11.41
N GLU A 156 22.09 2.44 10.67
CA GLU A 156 22.67 3.69 11.19
C GLU A 156 21.62 4.70 11.69
N LEU A 157 21.32 4.67 12.98
CA LEU A 157 20.42 5.61 13.64
C LEU A 157 21.00 7.04 13.61
N THR A 158 20.80 7.77 12.51
CA THR A 158 21.02 9.22 12.51
C THR A 158 19.96 9.87 13.40
N GLY A 159 20.26 11.01 14.03
CA GLY A 159 19.38 11.70 14.98
C GLY A 159 17.96 12.03 14.46
N SER A 160 17.69 11.85 13.16
CA SER A 160 16.33 11.67 12.66
C SER A 160 16.22 10.39 11.82
N TYR A 161 15.53 9.37 12.35
CA TYR A 161 15.14 8.14 11.64
C TYR A 161 14.56 8.40 10.23
N LYS A 162 13.93 9.57 10.03
CA LYS A 162 13.31 10.00 8.77
C LYS A 162 14.32 10.16 7.60
N LEU A 163 15.52 10.67 7.87
CA LEU A 163 16.51 10.89 6.80
C LEU A 163 17.04 9.56 6.25
N GLN A 164 17.19 8.56 7.13
CA GLN A 164 17.68 7.24 6.74
C GLN A 164 16.63 6.44 5.97
N LYS A 165 15.36 6.43 6.41
CA LYS A 165 14.26 5.77 5.68
C LYS A 165 14.19 6.26 4.24
N HIS A 166 14.36 7.56 4.00
CA HIS A 166 14.38 8.11 2.64
C HIS A 166 15.60 7.67 1.80
N SER A 167 16.78 7.43 2.40
CA SER A 167 17.91 6.84 1.65
C SER A 167 17.63 5.38 1.30
N LEU A 168 17.14 4.60 2.26
CA LEU A 168 16.78 3.20 2.07
C LEU A 168 15.68 3.03 1.01
N GLU A 169 14.67 3.93 1.00
CA GLU A 169 13.61 3.97 -0.01
C GLU A 169 14.14 4.27 -1.41
N LYS A 170 15.14 5.15 -1.54
CA LYS A 170 15.77 5.47 -2.83
C LYS A 170 16.62 4.32 -3.38
N GLU A 171 17.37 3.68 -2.50
CA GLU A 171 18.20 2.52 -2.85
C GLU A 171 17.35 1.29 -3.17
N ALA A 172 16.26 1.11 -2.42
CA ALA A 172 15.28 0.04 -2.57
C ALA A 172 15.95 -1.35 -2.66
N PHE A 173 15.51 -2.16 -3.63
CA PHE A 173 15.97 -3.52 -3.88
C PHE A 173 16.86 -3.62 -5.14
N ASN A 174 17.58 -2.53 -5.51
CA ASN A 174 18.40 -2.52 -6.72
C ASN A 174 19.81 -3.10 -6.47
N PRO A 175 20.13 -4.31 -6.97
CA PRO A 175 21.42 -4.97 -6.73
C PRO A 175 22.61 -4.27 -7.40
N ASN A 176 22.38 -3.30 -8.29
CA ASN A 176 23.46 -2.50 -8.90
C ASN A 176 23.82 -1.27 -8.05
N VAL A 177 22.98 -0.90 -7.08
CA VAL A 177 23.18 0.27 -6.20
C VAL A 177 23.66 -0.17 -4.83
N VAL A 178 23.08 -1.25 -4.29
CA VAL A 178 23.39 -1.74 -2.95
C VAL A 178 24.23 -3.01 -3.02
N LYS A 179 25.18 -3.14 -2.09
CA LYS A 179 26.03 -4.34 -1.94
C LYS A 179 25.50 -5.34 -0.92
N ASP A 180 24.41 -4.98 -0.25
CA ASP A 180 23.79 -5.79 0.79
C ASP A 180 23.09 -7.02 0.21
N GLU A 181 22.86 -8.01 1.07
CA GLU A 181 22.10 -9.19 0.68
C GLU A 181 20.63 -8.81 0.51
N LEU A 182 20.17 -8.91 -0.73
CA LEU A 182 18.81 -8.66 -1.13
C LEU A 182 18.09 -9.96 -1.40
N TYR A 183 16.85 -10.05 -0.92
CA TYR A 183 15.99 -11.19 -1.15
C TYR A 183 14.60 -10.78 -1.62
N PHE A 184 14.01 -11.63 -2.43
CA PHE A 184 12.66 -11.50 -2.97
C PHE A 184 11.83 -12.71 -2.54
N LEU A 185 10.59 -12.49 -2.13
CA LEU A 185 9.66 -13.56 -1.76
C LEU A 185 9.23 -14.35 -3.00
N ASP A 186 9.71 -15.59 -3.10
CA ASP A 186 9.23 -16.54 -4.09
C ASP A 186 8.12 -17.42 -3.50
N LYS A 187 6.87 -17.04 -3.77
CA LYS A 187 5.68 -17.79 -3.32
C LYS A 187 5.62 -19.24 -3.80
N LYS A 188 6.36 -19.61 -4.86
CA LYS A 188 6.41 -21.00 -5.34
C LYS A 188 7.24 -21.90 -4.43
N SER A 189 8.32 -21.35 -3.88
CA SER A 189 9.21 -22.08 -2.98
C SER A 189 8.90 -21.82 -1.50
N ASP A 190 7.89 -20.97 -1.21
CA ASP A 190 7.54 -20.51 0.13
C ASP A 190 8.80 -20.04 0.90
N SER A 191 9.64 -19.25 0.24
CA SER A 191 10.91 -18.76 0.78
C SER A 191 11.34 -17.45 0.12
N TYR A 192 12.19 -16.69 0.81
CA TYR A 192 12.92 -15.59 0.20
C TYR A 192 14.13 -16.14 -0.58
N VAL A 193 14.31 -15.68 -1.83
CA VAL A 193 15.41 -16.05 -2.73
C VAL A 193 16.26 -14.82 -3.04
N THR A 194 17.57 -15.00 -3.22
CA THR A 194 18.50 -13.89 -3.48
C THR A 194 18.16 -13.14 -4.76
N ILE A 195 18.18 -11.81 -4.71
CA ILE A 195 17.99 -10.94 -5.88
C ILE A 195 19.30 -10.84 -6.65
N THR A 196 19.36 -11.54 -7.78
CA THR A 196 20.41 -11.35 -8.79
C THR A 196 20.07 -10.19 -9.73
N PRO A 197 21.03 -9.59 -10.44
CA PRO A 197 20.75 -8.57 -11.46
C PRO A 197 19.73 -9.03 -12.51
N GLN A 198 19.78 -10.31 -12.90
CA GLN A 198 18.81 -10.93 -13.82
C GLN A 198 17.41 -10.98 -13.19
N LEU A 199 17.31 -11.41 -11.92
CA LEU A 199 16.03 -11.45 -11.22
C LEU A 199 15.45 -10.03 -11.04
N TYR A 200 16.29 -9.05 -10.70
CA TYR A 200 15.87 -7.65 -10.62
C TYR A 200 15.26 -7.15 -11.94
N GLN A 201 15.91 -7.41 -13.08
CA GLN A 201 15.36 -7.07 -14.39
C GLN A 201 14.03 -7.79 -14.70
N GLN A 202 13.89 -9.05 -14.28
CA GLN A 202 12.64 -9.79 -14.45
C GLN A 202 11.50 -9.24 -13.58
N ILE A 203 11.80 -8.76 -12.37
CA ILE A 203 10.84 -8.12 -11.47
C ILE A 203 10.39 -6.78 -12.04
N GLN A 204 11.33 -5.93 -12.49
CA GLN A 204 11.00 -4.62 -13.08
C GLN A 204 10.23 -4.76 -14.40
N SER A 205 10.63 -5.66 -15.29
CA SER A 205 9.90 -5.91 -16.54
C SER A 205 8.53 -6.57 -16.36
N GLY A 206 8.15 -6.96 -15.14
CA GLY A 206 6.91 -7.67 -14.85
C GLY A 206 6.88 -9.12 -15.37
N ASN A 207 8.00 -9.63 -15.90
CA ASN A 207 8.10 -10.95 -16.53
C ASN A 207 8.22 -12.10 -15.53
N LYS A 208 8.79 -11.88 -14.34
CA LYS A 208 8.59 -12.83 -13.25
C LYS A 208 7.25 -12.51 -12.63
N SER A 209 6.31 -13.43 -12.81
CA SER A 209 4.91 -13.26 -12.43
C SER A 209 4.80 -12.78 -10.98
N LEU A 210 4.61 -11.46 -10.80
CA LEU A 210 3.98 -10.87 -9.62
C LEU A 210 2.47 -11.19 -9.57
N LYS A 211 2.03 -12.17 -10.38
CA LYS A 211 0.75 -12.86 -10.23
C LYS A 211 0.76 -13.45 -8.82
N MET A 212 0.07 -12.76 -7.92
CA MET A 212 -0.44 -13.37 -6.70
C MET A 212 -1.03 -14.71 -7.11
N VAL A 213 -0.62 -15.77 -6.41
CA VAL A 213 -1.27 -17.07 -6.50
C VAL A 213 -2.74 -16.85 -6.19
N MET A 214 -3.58 -16.83 -7.23
CA MET A 214 -4.95 -17.29 -7.14
C MET A 214 -4.84 -18.82 -7.11
N VAL A 215 -5.41 -19.42 -6.07
CA VAL A 215 -5.35 -20.86 -5.83
C VAL A 215 -6.05 -21.62 -6.96
N ASP A 216 -5.37 -22.69 -7.40
CA ASP A 216 -5.71 -23.82 -8.27
C ASP A 216 -7.14 -23.92 -8.86
N LYS A 217 -7.26 -23.72 -10.18
CA LYS A 217 -7.47 -24.77 -11.21
C LYS A 217 -7.90 -24.15 -12.56
N ILE A 218 -7.42 -24.79 -13.64
CA ILE A 218 -7.88 -24.78 -15.04
C ILE A 218 -7.02 -23.97 -16.03
N GLU A 219 -6.80 -24.67 -17.15
CA GLU A 219 -5.83 -24.53 -18.24
C GLU A 219 -5.89 -23.20 -19.00
N LEU A 220 -4.72 -22.80 -19.49
CA LEU A 220 -4.56 -21.71 -20.45
C LEU A 220 -5.17 -22.09 -21.80
N THR A 221 -6.27 -21.44 -22.18
CA THR A 221 -6.57 -21.13 -23.58
C THR A 221 -7.17 -19.72 -23.67
N GLY A 222 -6.65 -18.90 -24.58
CA GLY A 222 -7.29 -17.66 -25.01
C GLY A 222 -7.03 -16.43 -24.13
N SER A 223 -6.61 -15.36 -24.79
CA SER A 223 -6.48 -14.00 -24.26
C SER A 223 -7.78 -13.47 -23.65
N TYR A 224 -7.75 -13.07 -22.38
CA TYR A 224 -8.79 -12.21 -21.78
C TYR A 224 -8.13 -11.08 -20.99
N LYS A 225 -7.89 -9.94 -21.66
CA LYS A 225 -8.13 -8.66 -20.98
C LYS A 225 -9.64 -8.57 -20.87
N LEU A 226 -10.19 -8.75 -19.68
CA LEU A 226 -11.59 -8.40 -19.43
C LEU A 226 -11.70 -6.89 -19.66
N GLN A 227 -12.29 -6.53 -20.80
CA GLN A 227 -12.70 -5.16 -21.03
C GLN A 227 -13.85 -4.89 -20.06
N LYS A 228 -13.56 -4.20 -18.96
CA LYS A 228 -14.53 -3.83 -17.91
C LYS A 228 -15.79 -3.14 -18.47
N HIS A 229 -15.72 -2.61 -19.69
CA HIS A 229 -16.81 -1.95 -20.38
C HIS A 229 -17.85 -2.90 -21.04
N SER A 230 -17.53 -4.18 -21.28
CA SER A 230 -18.52 -5.14 -21.83
C SER A 230 -19.35 -5.82 -20.74
N LEU A 231 -18.74 -6.07 -19.57
CA LEU A 231 -19.40 -6.74 -18.44
C LEU A 231 -20.53 -5.92 -17.80
N GLU A 232 -20.52 -4.59 -17.88
CA GLU A 232 -21.62 -3.77 -17.35
C GLU A 232 -22.94 -3.98 -18.13
N LYS A 233 -22.87 -4.41 -19.40
CA LYS A 233 -24.04 -4.74 -20.22
C LYS A 233 -24.44 -6.21 -20.14
N GLU A 234 -23.50 -7.09 -19.80
CA GLU A 234 -23.69 -8.55 -19.76
C GLU A 234 -24.00 -9.06 -18.34
N ALA A 235 -23.54 -8.35 -17.30
CA ALA A 235 -23.84 -8.70 -15.92
C ALA A 235 -25.35 -8.58 -15.66
N PHE A 236 -25.90 -9.64 -15.07
CA PHE A 236 -27.32 -9.84 -14.75
C PHE A 236 -28.25 -10.19 -15.92
N ASN A 237 -27.76 -10.45 -17.13
CA ASN A 237 -28.62 -10.93 -18.22
C ASN A 237 -28.77 -12.48 -18.18
N PRO A 238 -29.95 -13.03 -17.82
CA PRO A 238 -30.16 -14.49 -17.79
C PRO A 238 -30.14 -15.13 -19.18
N ASN A 239 -30.11 -14.34 -20.26
CA ASN A 239 -29.91 -14.86 -21.61
C ASN A 239 -28.42 -15.04 -21.99
N VAL A 240 -27.51 -14.52 -21.17
CA VAL A 240 -26.05 -14.52 -21.42
C VAL A 240 -25.31 -15.37 -20.39
N VAL A 241 -25.74 -15.30 -19.13
CA VAL A 241 -25.10 -16.03 -18.02
C VAL A 241 -25.79 -17.38 -17.82
N LYS A 242 -25.00 -18.46 -17.67
CA LYS A 242 -25.51 -19.82 -17.41
C LYS A 242 -25.86 -20.07 -15.93
N ASP A 243 -25.32 -19.25 -15.05
CA ASP A 243 -25.57 -19.32 -13.61
C ASP A 243 -26.98 -18.79 -13.29
N GLU A 244 -27.60 -19.37 -12.27
CA GLU A 244 -28.87 -18.88 -11.75
C GLU A 244 -28.67 -17.52 -11.08
N LEU A 245 -29.40 -16.52 -11.58
CA LEU A 245 -29.37 -15.17 -11.07
C LEU A 245 -30.57 -14.94 -10.16
N TYR A 246 -30.38 -14.16 -9.09
CA TYR A 246 -31.40 -13.90 -8.08
C TYR A 246 -31.61 -12.40 -7.87
N PHE A 247 -32.86 -11.99 -7.67
CA PHE A 247 -33.29 -10.62 -7.40
C PHE A 247 -34.04 -10.58 -6.07
N LEU A 248 -33.75 -9.57 -5.23
CA LEU A 248 -34.47 -9.38 -3.97
C LEU A 248 -35.82 -8.71 -4.24
N ASP A 249 -36.91 -9.44 -4.06
CA ASP A 249 -38.25 -8.87 -4.02
C ASP A 249 -38.49 -8.25 -2.63
N LYS A 250 -38.64 -6.92 -2.60
CA LYS A 250 -38.85 -6.18 -1.34
C LYS A 250 -40.26 -6.32 -0.76
N LYS A 251 -41.26 -6.77 -1.53
CA LYS A 251 -42.61 -7.01 -1.00
C LYS A 251 -42.72 -8.32 -0.25
N SER A 252 -42.07 -9.36 -0.76
CA SER A 252 -42.05 -10.68 -0.14
C SER A 252 -40.84 -10.91 0.77
N ASP A 253 -39.88 -9.97 0.78
CA ASP A 253 -38.60 -10.06 1.49
C ASP A 253 -37.84 -11.37 1.17
N SER A 254 -37.85 -11.75 -0.11
CA SER A 254 -37.28 -13.02 -0.57
C SER A 254 -36.57 -12.88 -1.90
N TYR A 255 -35.53 -13.69 -2.11
CA TYR A 255 -34.84 -13.77 -3.40
C TYR A 255 -35.65 -14.61 -4.39
N VAL A 256 -35.93 -14.04 -5.56
CA VAL A 256 -36.60 -14.71 -6.70
C VAL A 256 -35.62 -14.86 -7.86
N THR A 257 -35.74 -15.95 -8.62
CA THR A 257 -34.87 -16.19 -9.77
C THR A 257 -35.15 -15.19 -10.90
N ILE A 258 -34.10 -14.58 -11.45
CA ILE A 258 -34.17 -13.67 -12.59
C ILE A 258 -34.37 -14.48 -13.87
N THR A 259 -35.63 -14.61 -14.29
CA THR A 259 -35.97 -15.15 -15.60
C THR A 259 -35.75 -14.11 -16.70
N PRO A 260 -35.61 -14.50 -17.99
CA PRO A 260 -35.52 -13.55 -19.10
C PRO A 260 -36.66 -12.52 -19.15
N GLN A 261 -37.87 -12.92 -18.73
CA GLN A 261 -39.03 -12.03 -18.63
C GLN A 261 -38.87 -11.01 -17.50
N LEU A 262 -38.47 -11.46 -16.30
CA LEU A 262 -38.22 -10.57 -15.16
C LEU A 262 -37.06 -9.60 -15.43
N TYR A 263 -36.01 -10.05 -16.12
CA TYR A 263 -34.91 -9.19 -16.55
C TYR A 263 -35.37 -8.05 -17.46
N GLN A 264 -36.25 -8.31 -18.42
CA GLN A 264 -36.82 -7.26 -19.28
C GLN A 264 -37.68 -6.26 -18.49
N GLN A 265 -38.40 -6.73 -17.47
CA GLN A 265 -39.15 -5.86 -16.56
C GLN A 265 -38.20 -4.98 -15.71
N ILE A 266 -37.10 -5.56 -15.19
CA ILE A 266 -36.04 -4.84 -14.45
C ILE A 266 -35.41 -3.76 -15.33
N GLN A 267 -35.03 -4.10 -16.57
CA GLN A 267 -34.38 -3.14 -17.48
C GLN A 267 -35.32 -2.01 -17.94
N SER A 268 -36.61 -2.31 -18.11
CA SER A 268 -37.60 -1.31 -18.52
C SER A 268 -38.11 -0.45 -17.36
N GLY A 269 -37.65 -0.69 -16.12
CA GLY A 269 -38.15 0.01 -14.93
C GLY A 269 -39.60 -0.32 -14.56
N ASN A 270 -40.19 -1.33 -15.21
CA ASN A 270 -41.57 -1.78 -15.01
C ASN A 270 -41.68 -2.88 -13.94
N VAL A 271 -40.65 -3.07 -13.11
CA VAL A 271 -40.79 -3.88 -11.91
C VAL A 271 -41.69 -3.11 -10.98
N LEU A 272 -42.96 -3.48 -10.99
CA LEU A 272 -43.88 -3.17 -9.91
C LEU A 272 -43.32 -3.86 -8.66
N LEU A 273 -42.47 -3.12 -7.93
CA LEU A 273 -42.18 -3.33 -6.52
C LEU A 273 -43.48 -3.65 -5.83
#